data_AF-A0A3D9MEZ3-F1
#
_entry.id   AF-A0A3D9MEZ3-F1
#
_cell.length_a   1.000
_cell.length_b   1.000
_cell.length_c   1.000
_cell.angle_alpha   90.00
_cell.angle_beta   90.00
_cell.angle_gamma   90.00
#
_symmetry.space_group_name_H-M   'P 1'
#
loop_
_entity.id
_entity.type
_entity.pdbx_description
1 polymer ?
#
loop_
_entity_poly.entity_id
_entity_poly.type
_entity_poly.pdbx_seq_one_letter_code
_entity_poly.pdbx_strand_id
1 'polypeptide(L)'
;MIEKPTRCGDALLTPARVMRPEDVTEAMAGRQRKGAGLEGWFLCGDVSAPMFAAMLKESASRDLNVAAFTGDKAGNYVVFTQQLGMFQHRFLLPLFEPPVPEFLASLRMAPMQVAMGDAGEETAAVSAAHLPWEMIAPVEKLVQSVSDVDREEVILGVSGIITKVCAIATVPALLGQPPVRDLSVSVMLPTHMLECVEASLREEGTLH
;
A
#
# COMPACT_ATOMS: atom_id res chain seq x y z
N MET A 1 -15.25 -0.28 -4.98
CA MET A 1 -14.43 0.00 -3.78
C MET A 1 -13.71 -1.29 -3.41
N ILE A 2 -12.40 -1.25 -3.12
CA ILE A 2 -11.59 -2.47 -2.98
C ILE A 2 -11.78 -3.05 -1.57
N GLU A 3 -12.99 -3.54 -1.28
CA GLU A 3 -13.27 -4.31 -0.05
C GLU A 3 -12.89 -5.79 -0.22
N LYS A 4 -12.82 -6.22 -1.48
CA LYS A 4 -12.37 -7.54 -1.91
C LYS A 4 -11.31 -7.37 -2.99
N PRO A 5 -10.41 -8.35 -3.17
CA PRO A 5 -9.47 -8.33 -4.27
C PRO A 5 -10.23 -8.21 -5.60
N THR A 6 -9.80 -7.25 -6.43
CA THR A 6 -10.37 -6.97 -7.75
C THR A 6 -9.26 -6.97 -8.81
N ARG A 7 -9.63 -6.90 -10.09
CA ARG A 7 -8.65 -6.79 -11.18
C ARG A 7 -8.66 -5.40 -11.78
N CYS A 8 -7.48 -4.84 -12.00
CA CYS A 8 -7.26 -3.64 -12.79
C CYS A 8 -6.28 -3.98 -13.91
N GLY A 9 -6.81 -4.25 -15.11
CA GLY A 9 -6.05 -4.96 -16.14
C GLY A 9 -5.58 -6.32 -15.62
N ASP A 10 -4.29 -6.62 -15.77
CA ASP A 10 -3.68 -7.86 -15.28
C ASP A 10 -3.30 -7.82 -13.79
N ALA A 11 -3.32 -6.65 -13.16
CA ALA A 11 -2.95 -6.50 -11.76
C ALA A 11 -4.06 -6.94 -10.81
N LEU A 12 -3.68 -7.62 -9.72
CA LEU A 12 -4.53 -7.80 -8.55
C LEU A 12 -4.58 -6.47 -7.77
N LEU A 13 -5.77 -6.00 -7.43
CA LEU A 13 -5.98 -4.75 -6.73
C LEU A 13 -6.65 -5.02 -5.39
N THR A 14 -6.02 -4.60 -4.30
CA THR A 14 -6.37 -4.92 -2.90
C THR A 14 -6.34 -3.67 -2.02
N PRO A 15 -6.98 -3.66 -0.84
CA PRO A 15 -6.87 -2.53 0.06
C PRO A 15 -5.47 -2.47 0.69
N ALA A 16 -4.95 -1.27 0.92
CA ALA A 16 -3.79 -1.05 1.79
C ALA A 16 -4.22 -0.40 3.11
N ARG A 17 -3.48 -0.70 4.18
CA ARG A 17 -3.58 0.02 5.45
C ARG A 17 -2.20 0.34 5.99
N VAL A 18 -2.10 1.50 6.62
CA VAL A 18 -0.96 1.89 7.44
C VAL A 18 -1.41 1.78 8.89
N MET A 19 -0.72 0.98 9.69
CA MET A 19 -1.13 0.68 11.07
C MET A 19 0.03 0.93 12.03
N ARG A 20 -0.29 1.46 13.21
CA ARG A 20 0.70 1.60 14.27
C ARG A 20 0.98 0.24 14.92
N PRO A 21 2.16 0.06 15.56
CA PRO A 21 2.46 -1.17 16.27
C PRO A 21 1.38 -1.55 17.31
N GLU A 22 0.80 -0.57 17.99
CA GLU A 22 -0.28 -0.75 18.96
C GLU A 22 -1.56 -1.32 18.30
N ASP A 23 -1.96 -0.78 17.14
CA ASP A 23 -3.16 -1.22 16.41
C ASP A 23 -3.02 -2.68 15.94
N VAL A 24 -1.82 -3.06 15.51
CA VAL A 24 -1.53 -4.44 15.09
C VAL A 24 -1.46 -5.38 16.28
N THR A 25 -0.92 -4.92 17.41
CA THR A 25 -0.86 -5.73 18.64
C THR A 25 -2.26 -6.06 19.14
N GLU A 26 -3.17 -5.09 19.10
CA GLU A 26 -4.58 -5.26 19.44
C GLU A 26 -5.30 -6.18 18.44
N ALA A 27 -5.16 -5.92 17.12
CA ALA A 27 -5.76 -6.75 16.08
C ALA A 27 -5.26 -8.20 16.07
N MET A 28 -4.04 -8.43 16.54
CA MET A 28 -3.39 -9.74 16.62
C MET A 28 -3.41 -10.35 18.03
N ALA A 29 -4.22 -9.82 18.94
CA ALA A 29 -4.44 -10.43 20.25
C ALA A 29 -5.12 -11.80 20.08
N GLY A 30 -4.40 -12.88 20.42
CA GLY A 30 -4.91 -14.26 20.35
C GLY A 30 -4.55 -15.09 19.10
N ARG A 31 -3.77 -14.55 18.15
CA ARG A 31 -3.30 -15.27 16.95
C ARG A 31 -1.84 -15.77 17.11
N GLN A 32 -1.51 -16.98 16.61
CA GLN A 32 -0.13 -17.50 16.62
C GLN A 32 0.79 -16.67 15.71
N ARG A 33 1.96 -16.30 16.19
CA ARG A 33 2.92 -15.42 15.49
C ARG A 33 4.19 -16.18 15.10
N LYS A 34 4.69 -15.96 13.89
CA LYS A 34 6.04 -16.35 13.45
C LYS A 34 6.78 -15.11 12.94
N GLY A 35 7.86 -14.70 13.62
CA GLY A 35 8.67 -13.53 13.26
C GLY A 35 9.28 -12.83 14.49
N ALA A 36 10.40 -12.13 14.32
CA ALA A 36 11.04 -11.32 15.37
C ALA A 36 10.42 -9.92 15.46
N GLY A 37 10.38 -9.35 16.68
CA GLY A 37 10.12 -7.95 17.03
C GLY A 37 9.18 -7.13 16.14
N LEU A 38 7.92 -6.97 16.55
CA LEU A 38 6.94 -6.05 15.94
C LEU A 38 7.25 -4.58 16.29
N GLU A 39 8.44 -4.11 15.95
CA GLU A 39 8.83 -2.72 16.18
C GLU A 39 8.65 -1.91 14.89
N GLY A 40 8.04 -0.72 15.01
CA GLY A 40 7.78 0.15 13.88
C GLY A 40 6.41 -0.07 13.23
N TRP A 41 6.03 0.87 12.37
CA TRP A 41 4.72 0.91 11.73
C TRP A 41 4.57 -0.17 10.65
N PHE A 42 3.33 -0.61 10.45
CA PHE A 42 2.97 -1.66 9.51
C PHE A 42 2.36 -1.10 8.24
N LEU A 43 2.87 -1.59 7.11
CA LEU A 43 2.29 -1.41 5.79
C LEU A 43 1.63 -2.74 5.40
N CYS A 44 0.31 -2.75 5.47
CA CYS A 44 -0.54 -3.93 5.33
C CYS A 44 -1.20 -3.96 3.95
N GLY A 45 -1.22 -5.12 3.32
CA GLY A 45 -1.91 -5.34 2.05
C GLY A 45 -2.04 -6.82 1.73
N ASP A 46 -2.44 -7.11 0.49
CA ASP A 46 -2.59 -8.48 0.01
C ASP A 46 -1.82 -8.68 -1.29
N VAL A 47 -1.42 -9.92 -1.54
CA VAL A 47 -0.76 -10.36 -2.76
C VAL A 47 -1.50 -11.54 -3.36
N SER A 48 -1.17 -11.90 -4.61
CA SER A 48 -1.67 -13.12 -5.22
C SER A 48 -1.20 -14.37 -4.44
N ALA A 49 -2.02 -15.42 -4.40
CA ALA A 49 -1.66 -16.70 -3.76
C ALA A 49 -0.30 -17.27 -4.20
N PRO A 50 0.09 -17.22 -5.50
CA PRO A 50 1.42 -17.64 -5.93
C PRO A 50 2.55 -16.81 -5.30
N MET A 51 2.37 -15.48 -5.22
CA MET A 51 3.33 -14.61 -4.56
C MET A 51 3.39 -14.91 -3.06
N PHE A 52 2.25 -15.03 -2.38
CA PHE A 52 2.18 -15.38 -0.95
C PHE A 52 2.91 -16.69 -0.64
N ALA A 53 2.67 -17.74 -1.44
CA ALA A 53 3.36 -19.01 -1.30
C ALA A 53 4.87 -18.91 -1.52
N ALA A 54 5.33 -18.01 -2.40
CA ALA A 54 6.76 -17.71 -2.56
C ALA A 54 7.31 -16.95 -1.34
N MET A 55 6.54 -16.01 -0.78
CA MET A 55 6.91 -15.26 0.42
C MET A 55 7.14 -16.16 1.63
N LEU A 56 6.36 -17.23 1.79
CA LEU A 56 6.52 -18.19 2.89
C LEU A 56 7.79 -19.05 2.78
N LYS A 57 8.36 -19.19 1.58
CA LYS A 57 9.54 -20.02 1.32
C LYS A 57 10.85 -19.24 1.48
N GLU A 58 10.83 -17.94 1.20
CA GLU A 58 12.00 -17.07 1.34
C GLU A 58 11.91 -16.20 2.60
N SER A 59 12.81 -16.45 3.54
CA SER A 59 12.96 -15.67 4.78
C SER A 59 13.88 -14.46 4.64
N ALA A 60 14.22 -14.06 3.41
CA ALA A 60 15.20 -13.00 3.14
C ALA A 60 14.61 -11.59 3.32
N SER A 61 15.49 -10.63 3.67
CA SER A 61 15.21 -9.20 3.61
C SER A 61 14.78 -8.80 2.20
N ARG A 62 13.73 -8.00 2.10
CA ARG A 62 13.14 -7.63 0.81
C ARG A 62 13.67 -6.28 0.37
N ASP A 63 14.25 -6.24 -0.83
CA ASP A 63 14.59 -4.98 -1.47
C ASP A 63 13.28 -4.24 -1.78
N LEU A 64 13.20 -3.02 -1.25
CA LEU A 64 12.13 -2.09 -1.54
C LEU A 64 12.67 -0.93 -2.35
N ASN A 65 11.86 -0.46 -3.28
CA ASN A 65 12.04 0.82 -3.93
C ASN A 65 10.89 1.75 -3.54
N VAL A 66 11.15 3.05 -3.58
CA VAL A 66 10.15 4.08 -3.32
C VAL A 66 10.15 5.08 -4.47
N ALA A 67 8.96 5.46 -4.91
CA ALA A 67 8.75 6.51 -5.89
C ALA A 67 7.56 7.38 -5.45
N ALA A 68 7.45 8.59 -5.99
CA ALA A 68 6.30 9.45 -5.77
C ALA A 68 5.67 9.84 -7.11
N PHE A 69 4.34 9.89 -7.11
CA PHE A 69 3.53 10.49 -8.16
C PHE A 69 3.10 11.86 -7.68
N THR A 70 3.57 12.90 -8.36
CA THR A 70 3.12 14.26 -8.11
C THR A 70 2.00 14.62 -9.07
N GLY A 71 0.89 15.07 -8.55
CA GLY A 71 -0.21 15.66 -9.31
C GLY A 71 -0.50 17.07 -8.79
N ASP A 72 -1.19 17.89 -9.59
CA ASP A 72 -1.52 19.26 -9.19
C ASP A 72 -2.45 19.26 -7.96
N LYS A 73 -3.76 19.29 -8.18
CA LYS A 73 -4.75 19.40 -7.11
C LYS A 73 -5.29 18.05 -6.60
N ALA A 74 -5.04 16.96 -7.33
CA ALA A 74 -5.45 15.61 -6.94
C ALA A 74 -4.60 14.98 -5.81
N GLY A 75 -3.60 15.73 -5.34
CA GLY A 75 -2.66 15.32 -4.31
C GLY A 75 -1.52 14.44 -4.81
N ASN A 76 -0.47 14.38 -4.01
CA ASN A 76 0.69 13.54 -4.23
C ASN A 76 0.49 12.16 -3.62
N TYR A 77 1.12 11.15 -4.22
CA TYR A 77 1.06 9.77 -3.76
C TYR A 77 2.47 9.17 -3.72
N VAL A 78 2.70 8.29 -2.76
CA VAL A 78 3.91 7.47 -2.71
C VAL A 78 3.60 6.05 -3.16
N VAL A 79 4.55 5.46 -3.89
CA VAL A 79 4.55 4.05 -4.25
C VAL A 79 5.75 3.33 -3.65
N PHE A 80 5.47 2.38 -2.76
CA PHE A 80 6.47 1.42 -2.30
C PHE A 80 6.39 0.15 -3.14
N THR A 81 7.50 -0.31 -3.67
CA THR A 81 7.56 -1.47 -4.56
C THR A 81 8.50 -2.52 -3.99
N GLN A 82 8.02 -3.74 -3.82
CA GLN A 82 8.84 -4.91 -3.52
C GLN A 82 8.75 -5.91 -4.68
N GLN A 83 9.81 -6.68 -4.90
CA GLN A 83 9.82 -7.71 -5.93
C GLN A 83 10.45 -9.01 -5.41
N LEU A 84 9.82 -10.12 -5.76
CA LEU A 84 10.25 -11.47 -5.45
C LEU A 84 10.22 -12.29 -6.73
N GLY A 85 11.39 -12.44 -7.38
CA GLY A 85 11.45 -13.07 -8.69
C GLY A 85 10.59 -12.31 -9.71
N MET A 86 9.62 -13.01 -10.31
CA MET A 86 8.70 -12.42 -11.29
C MET A 86 7.45 -11.76 -10.68
N PHE A 87 7.29 -11.83 -9.34
CA PHE A 87 6.19 -11.23 -8.62
C PHE A 87 6.57 -9.85 -8.13
N GLN A 88 5.74 -8.84 -8.40
CA GLN A 88 5.93 -7.50 -7.87
C GLN A 88 4.69 -7.08 -7.10
N HIS A 89 4.89 -6.46 -5.94
CA HIS A 89 3.81 -5.83 -5.19
C HIS A 89 4.10 -4.34 -5.02
N ARG A 90 3.04 -3.54 -5.18
CA ARG A 90 3.08 -2.08 -5.06
C ARG A 90 2.09 -1.64 -4.00
N PHE A 91 2.52 -0.81 -3.07
CA PHE A 91 1.63 -0.02 -2.24
C PHE A 91 1.45 1.35 -2.84
N LEU A 92 0.22 1.82 -2.98
CA LEU A 92 -0.09 3.20 -3.35
C LEU A 92 -0.74 3.90 -2.16
N LEU A 93 -0.06 4.92 -1.63
CA LEU A 93 -0.53 5.68 -0.46
C LEU A 93 -0.64 7.18 -0.79
N PRO A 94 -1.74 7.85 -0.46
CA PRO A 94 -1.89 9.30 -0.57
C PRO A 94 -1.04 10.03 0.46
N LEU A 95 -0.19 10.97 0.04
CA LEU A 95 0.73 11.71 0.92
C LEU A 95 0.05 12.79 1.77
N PHE A 96 -1.24 13.02 1.55
CA PHE A 96 -2.05 13.98 2.29
C PHE A 96 -2.95 13.32 3.35
N GLU A 97 -3.07 11.99 3.36
CA GLU A 97 -3.90 11.31 4.37
C GLU A 97 -3.14 11.16 5.70
N PRO A 98 -3.74 11.52 6.85
CA PRO A 98 -3.06 11.65 8.13
C PRO A 98 -2.10 10.52 8.56
N PRO A 99 -2.41 9.21 8.41
CA PRO A 99 -1.48 8.17 8.87
C PRO A 99 -0.21 8.07 7.99
N VAL A 100 -0.22 8.60 6.78
CA VAL A 100 0.89 8.45 5.82
C VAL A 100 2.08 9.35 6.18
N PRO A 101 1.93 10.66 6.45
CA PRO A 101 3.03 11.50 6.92
C PRO A 101 3.68 11.01 8.21
N GLU A 102 2.88 10.55 9.18
CA GLU A 102 3.39 10.01 10.44
C GLU A 102 4.18 8.71 10.22
N PHE A 103 3.66 7.83 9.37
CA PHE A 103 4.35 6.63 8.93
C PHE A 103 5.70 6.95 8.30
N LEU A 104 5.75 7.86 7.33
CA LEU A 104 7.00 8.26 6.67
C LEU A 104 8.01 8.83 7.66
N ALA A 105 7.57 9.70 8.58
CA ALA A 105 8.44 10.26 9.62
C ALA A 105 9.01 9.18 10.55
N SER A 106 8.22 8.14 10.85
CA SER A 106 8.65 7.02 11.71
C SER A 106 9.83 6.23 11.13
N LEU A 107 9.98 6.21 9.80
CA LEU A 107 11.03 5.47 9.10
C LEU A 107 12.46 6.00 9.38
N ARG A 108 12.58 7.20 9.98
CA ARG A 108 13.86 7.72 10.50
C ARG A 108 14.39 6.91 11.67
N MET A 109 13.48 6.34 12.47
CA MET A 109 13.79 5.79 13.79
C MET A 109 13.67 4.26 13.83
N ALA A 110 12.80 3.68 13.00
CA ALA A 110 12.52 2.26 12.99
C ALA A 110 12.32 1.75 11.55
N PRO A 111 12.62 0.48 11.27
CA PRO A 111 12.23 -0.15 10.01
C PRO A 111 10.70 -0.19 9.89
N MET A 112 10.19 -0.21 8.65
CA MET A 112 8.79 -0.55 8.45
C MET A 112 8.59 -2.05 8.55
N GLN A 113 7.40 -2.44 8.99
CA GLN A 113 6.93 -3.81 8.93
C GLN A 113 6.01 -3.95 7.73
N VAL A 114 6.22 -4.97 6.91
CA VAL A 114 5.37 -5.26 5.74
C VAL A 114 4.57 -6.51 6.06
N ALA A 115 3.24 -6.38 6.12
CA ALA A 115 2.33 -7.48 6.38
C ALA A 115 1.50 -7.77 5.12
N MET A 116 1.66 -8.97 4.56
CA MET A 116 0.93 -9.42 3.36
C MET A 116 -0.02 -10.53 3.71
N GLY A 117 -1.30 -10.38 3.37
CA GLY A 117 -2.26 -11.48 3.33
C GLY A 117 -2.29 -12.20 1.98
N ASP A 118 -2.91 -13.38 1.98
CA ASP A 118 -3.28 -14.11 0.77
C ASP A 118 -4.70 -13.72 0.34
N ALA A 119 -4.88 -12.47 -0.08
CA ALA A 119 -6.07 -11.97 -0.76
C ALA A 119 -7.42 -12.41 -0.16
N GLY A 120 -7.57 -12.28 1.17
CA GLY A 120 -8.80 -12.62 1.90
C GLY A 120 -8.70 -13.79 2.88
N GLU A 121 -7.53 -14.42 3.01
CA GLU A 121 -7.27 -15.45 4.01
C GLU A 121 -6.81 -14.88 5.38
N GLU A 122 -6.96 -15.66 6.45
CA GLU A 122 -6.65 -15.24 7.84
C GLU A 122 -5.16 -15.23 8.20
N THR A 123 -4.28 -15.60 7.27
CA THR A 123 -2.84 -15.69 7.50
C THR A 123 -2.08 -14.56 6.84
N ALA A 124 -1.12 -13.97 7.56
CA ALA A 124 -0.25 -12.93 7.05
C ALA A 124 1.23 -13.30 7.14
N ALA A 125 1.98 -13.02 6.08
CA ALA A 125 3.44 -13.05 6.07
C ALA A 125 3.95 -11.67 6.49
N VAL A 126 4.73 -11.62 7.57
CA VAL A 126 5.30 -10.38 8.10
C VAL A 126 6.80 -10.36 7.89
N SER A 127 7.31 -9.27 7.34
CA SER A 127 8.75 -9.06 7.16
C SER A 127 9.14 -7.62 7.49
N ALA A 128 10.26 -7.45 8.19
CA ALA A 128 10.86 -6.15 8.37
C ALA A 128 11.53 -5.69 7.07
N ALA A 129 11.43 -4.40 6.82
CA ALA A 129 11.91 -3.75 5.61
C ALA A 129 12.67 -2.48 5.99
N HIS A 130 13.94 -2.41 5.57
CA HIS A 130 14.77 -1.24 5.80
C HIS A 130 14.91 -0.47 4.48
N LEU A 131 14.45 0.78 4.49
CA LEU A 131 14.69 1.73 3.41
C LEU A 131 15.65 2.81 3.94
N PRO A 132 16.78 3.05 3.26
CA PRO A 132 17.66 4.17 3.60
C PRO A 132 16.88 5.47 3.65
N TRP A 133 17.14 6.31 4.65
CA TRP A 133 16.42 7.56 4.83
C TRP A 133 16.58 8.50 3.62
N GLU A 134 17.69 8.40 2.90
CA GLU A 134 17.98 9.14 1.67
C GLU A 134 16.96 8.86 0.55
N MET A 135 16.32 7.69 0.58
CA MET A 135 15.24 7.33 -0.34
C MET A 135 13.89 7.91 0.11
N ILE A 136 13.67 8.06 1.41
CA ILE A 136 12.41 8.53 2.00
C ILE A 136 12.34 10.07 2.06
N ALA A 137 13.45 10.72 2.40
CA ALA A 137 13.51 12.17 2.62
C ALA A 137 12.99 13.01 1.42
N PRO A 138 13.21 12.63 0.15
CA PRO A 138 12.61 13.35 -0.98
C PRO A 138 11.08 13.22 -1.03
N VAL A 139 10.54 12.06 -0.65
CA VAL A 139 9.10 11.79 -0.64
C VAL A 139 8.41 12.53 0.49
N GLU A 140 9.03 12.60 1.67
CA GLU A 140 8.50 13.34 2.81
C GLU A 140 8.32 14.84 2.49
N LYS A 141 9.16 15.42 1.64
CA LYS A 141 9.01 16.81 1.16
C LYS A 141 7.80 17.04 0.25
N LEU A 142 7.17 15.97 -0.23
CA LEU A 142 5.99 16.02 -1.09
C LEU A 142 4.69 15.85 -0.30
N VAL A 143 4.76 15.69 1.02
CA VAL A 143 3.60 15.67 1.91
C VAL A 143 2.83 16.98 1.77
N GLN A 144 1.50 16.86 1.69
CA GLN A 144 0.56 17.96 1.59
C GLN A 144 -0.40 17.91 2.77
N SER A 145 -0.94 19.06 3.18
CA SER A 145 -2.11 19.06 4.06
C SER A 145 -3.33 18.59 3.28
N VAL A 146 -4.31 17.97 3.97
CA VAL A 146 -5.63 17.67 3.40
C VAL A 146 -6.29 18.96 2.84
N SER A 147 -5.99 20.12 3.43
CA SER A 147 -6.48 21.42 2.94
C SER A 147 -5.87 21.88 1.61
N ASP A 148 -4.75 21.29 1.20
CA ASP A 148 -4.01 21.70 0.00
C ASP A 148 -4.49 20.95 -1.25
N VAL A 149 -5.30 19.90 -1.07
CA VAL A 149 -5.86 19.09 -2.15
C VAL A 149 -7.31 19.47 -2.44
N ASP A 150 -7.69 19.41 -3.70
CA ASP A 150 -9.07 19.64 -4.11
C ASP A 150 -9.84 18.32 -4.11
N ARG A 151 -10.93 18.28 -3.35
CA ARG A 151 -11.74 17.07 -3.16
C ARG A 151 -12.23 16.47 -4.48
N GLU A 152 -12.72 17.31 -5.39
CA GLU A 152 -13.29 16.86 -6.66
C GLU A 152 -12.17 16.30 -7.57
N GLU A 153 -11.04 17.01 -7.63
CA GLU A 153 -9.85 16.56 -8.36
C GLU A 153 -9.27 15.25 -7.81
N VAL A 154 -9.30 15.05 -6.49
CA VAL A 154 -8.89 13.78 -5.86
C VAL A 154 -9.79 12.63 -6.34
N ILE A 155 -11.10 12.81 -6.31
CA ILE A 155 -12.08 11.79 -6.72
C ILE A 155 -11.92 11.44 -8.21
N LEU A 156 -11.75 12.46 -9.07
CA LEU A 156 -11.58 12.28 -10.50
C LEU A 156 -10.19 11.69 -10.85
N GLY A 157 -9.14 12.10 -10.13
CA GLY A 157 -7.75 11.77 -10.43
C GLY A 157 -7.32 10.39 -9.93
N VAL A 158 -7.83 9.93 -8.79
CA VAL A 158 -7.36 8.69 -8.13
C VAL A 158 -7.47 7.46 -9.01
N SER A 159 -8.54 7.33 -9.79
CA SER A 159 -8.73 6.19 -10.72
C SER A 159 -7.66 6.15 -11.80
N GLY A 160 -7.24 7.32 -12.30
CA GLY A 160 -6.14 7.44 -13.27
C GLY A 160 -4.79 7.05 -12.67
N ILE A 161 -4.54 7.42 -11.40
CA ILE A 161 -3.32 7.05 -10.69
C ILE A 161 -3.28 5.55 -10.42
N ILE A 162 -4.38 4.96 -9.94
CA ILE A 162 -4.50 3.49 -9.75
C ILE A 162 -4.22 2.77 -11.07
N THR A 163 -4.85 3.21 -12.16
CA THR A 163 -4.65 2.59 -13.49
C THR A 163 -3.18 2.64 -13.92
N LYS A 164 -2.50 3.77 -13.70
CA LYS A 164 -1.05 3.89 -13.98
C LYS A 164 -0.23 2.93 -13.12
N VAL A 165 -0.50 2.86 -11.82
CA VAL A 165 0.24 1.98 -10.89
C VAL A 165 -0.06 0.50 -11.13
N CYS A 166 -1.21 0.15 -11.70
CA CYS A 166 -1.53 -1.22 -12.11
C CYS A 166 -0.90 -1.64 -13.45
N ALA A 167 -0.34 -0.71 -14.23
CA ALA A 167 0.39 -1.08 -15.44
C ALA A 167 1.80 -1.56 -15.11
N ILE A 168 2.16 -2.79 -15.51
CA ILE A 168 3.48 -3.39 -15.25
C ILE A 168 4.61 -2.45 -15.69
N ALA A 169 4.48 -1.84 -16.87
CA ALA A 169 5.50 -0.95 -17.45
C ALA A 169 5.80 0.32 -16.63
N THR A 170 4.90 0.74 -15.72
CA THR A 170 5.05 1.99 -14.97
C THR A 170 6.19 1.95 -13.96
N VAL A 171 6.40 0.81 -13.30
CA VAL A 171 7.53 0.59 -12.38
C VAL A 171 8.35 -0.57 -12.92
N PRO A 172 9.61 -0.34 -13.33
CA PRO A 172 10.45 -1.40 -13.89
C PRO A 172 10.73 -2.49 -12.84
N ALA A 173 11.27 -3.61 -13.31
CA ALA A 173 11.81 -4.63 -12.42
C ALA A 173 12.94 -4.06 -11.56
N LEU A 174 13.04 -4.49 -10.31
CA LEU A 174 14.15 -4.11 -9.43
C LEU A 174 15.48 -4.66 -9.99
N LEU A 175 16.58 -3.95 -9.73
CA LEU A 175 17.90 -4.31 -10.23
C LEU A 175 18.26 -5.73 -9.78
N GLY A 176 18.68 -6.58 -10.72
CA GLY A 176 19.05 -7.98 -10.44
C GLY A 176 17.86 -8.95 -10.34
N GLN A 177 16.62 -8.47 -10.45
CA GLN A 177 15.42 -9.31 -10.49
C GLN A 177 14.96 -9.56 -11.94
N PRO A 178 14.28 -10.69 -12.23
CA PRO A 178 13.75 -10.98 -13.56
C PRO A 178 12.57 -10.05 -13.93
N PRO A 179 12.11 -10.05 -15.19
CA PRO A 179 10.94 -9.28 -15.59
C PRO A 179 9.68 -9.65 -14.80
N VAL A 180 8.91 -8.63 -14.42
CA VAL A 180 7.64 -8.79 -13.69
C VAL A 180 6.60 -9.44 -14.60
N ARG A 181 5.88 -10.44 -14.06
CA ARG A 181 4.79 -11.15 -14.76
C ARG A 181 3.49 -11.20 -13.97
N ASP A 182 3.58 -11.07 -12.65
CA ASP A 182 2.43 -11.03 -11.75
C ASP A 182 2.57 -9.80 -10.86
N LEU A 183 1.56 -8.94 -10.91
CA LEU A 183 1.52 -7.67 -10.22
C LEU A 183 0.34 -7.63 -9.27
N SER A 184 0.63 -7.36 -8.00
CA SER A 184 -0.37 -7.02 -6.99
C SER A 184 -0.20 -5.57 -6.55
N VAL A 185 -1.30 -4.85 -6.36
CA VAL A 185 -1.30 -3.44 -5.96
C VAL A 185 -2.26 -3.27 -4.80
N SER A 186 -1.72 -2.92 -3.63
CA SER A 186 -2.53 -2.52 -2.48
C SER A 186 -2.67 -1.00 -2.46
N VAL A 187 -3.91 -0.50 -2.40
CA VAL A 187 -4.20 0.94 -2.45
C VAL A 187 -4.88 1.39 -1.18
N MET A 188 -4.34 2.45 -0.56
CA MET A 188 -5.05 3.20 0.46
C MET A 188 -5.88 4.27 -0.24
N LEU A 189 -7.21 4.11 -0.21
CA LEU A 189 -8.10 5.09 -0.83
C LEU A 189 -8.15 6.37 0.02
N PRO A 190 -8.14 7.57 -0.60
CA PRO A 190 -8.38 8.82 0.11
C PRO A 190 -9.72 8.82 0.85
N THR A 191 -9.77 9.43 2.03
CA THR A 191 -10.96 9.53 2.89
C THR A 191 -12.14 10.14 2.13
N HIS A 192 -11.88 11.21 1.36
CA HIS A 192 -12.89 11.84 0.52
C HIS A 192 -13.55 10.92 -0.50
N MET A 193 -12.81 9.92 -1.02
CA MET A 193 -13.37 8.93 -1.94
C MET A 193 -14.26 7.94 -1.20
N LEU A 194 -13.86 7.51 0.00
CA LEU A 194 -14.66 6.62 0.85
C LEU A 194 -15.99 7.29 1.23
N GLU A 195 -15.95 8.56 1.69
CA GLU A 195 -17.13 9.36 2.03
C GLU A 195 -18.11 9.48 0.87
N CYS A 196 -17.62 9.70 -0.35
CA CYS A 196 -18.48 9.80 -1.54
C CYS A 196 -19.21 8.50 -1.82
N VAL A 197 -18.54 7.35 -1.69
CA VAL A 197 -19.21 6.06 -1.94
C VAL A 197 -20.18 5.72 -0.81
N GLU A 198 -19.84 6.01 0.44
CA GLU A 198 -20.78 5.85 1.56
C GLU A 198 -22.04 6.69 1.38
N ALA A 199 -21.91 7.92 0.87
CA ALA A 199 -23.05 8.78 0.55
C ALA A 199 -23.91 8.15 -0.56
N SER A 200 -23.31 7.69 -1.65
CA SER A 200 -24.04 7.04 -2.76
C SER A 200 -24.77 5.76 -2.32
N LEU A 201 -24.14 4.93 -1.48
CA LEU A 201 -24.76 3.70 -0.96
C LEU A 201 -25.95 3.98 -0.02
N ARG A 202 -25.92 5.09 0.73
CA ARG A 202 -27.06 5.52 1.56
C ARG A 202 -28.23 6.04 0.71
N GLU A 203 -27.94 6.75 -0.38
CA GLU A 203 -28.97 7.22 -1.31
C GLU A 203 -29.68 6.06 -2.02
N GLU A 204 -28.94 5.01 -2.42
CA GLU A 204 -29.52 3.79 -3.00
C GLU A 204 -30.34 2.97 -1.99
N GLY A 205 -29.94 2.94 -0.72
CA GLY A 205 -30.64 2.23 0.35
C GLY A 205 -31.94 2.87 0.85
N THR A 206 -32.25 4.11 0.42
CA THR A 206 -33.46 4.85 0.85
C THR A 206 -34.61 4.75 -0.17
N LEU A 207 -34.42 3.99 -1.26
CA LEU A 207 -35.42 3.73 -2.30
C LEU A 207 -36.02 2.32 -2.18
N HIS A 208 -36.61 1.97 -1.04
CA HIS A 208 -37.47 0.77 -0.91
C HIS A 208 -38.64 1.01 0.04
#